data_AF-A0A261CI73-F1
#
_entry.id   AF-A0A261CI73-F1
#
_cell.length_a   1.000
_cell.length_b   1.000
_cell.length_c   1.000
_cell.angle_alpha   90.00
_cell.angle_beta   90.00
_cell.angle_gamma   90.00
#
_symmetry.space_group_name_H-M   'P 1'
#
loop_
_entity.id
_entity.type
_entity.pdbx_description
1 polymer ?
#
loop_
_entity_poly.entity_id
_entity_poly.type
_entity_poly.pdbx_seq_one_letter_code
_entity_poly.pdbx_strand_id
1 'polypeptide(L)'
;MSSFLRCFLLLTLVNFLAAAQSSRQRNSGLVRCQKEIGSSVSSCQGKYCYKMHTPDDTTRDGIVKKGCMNAADAQTEVGKCTRRPLEEGGSELMCVCNERDFCNSSVVNISTSVLLAIFSLTIALLL
;
A
#
# COMPACT_ATOMS: atom_id res chain seq x y z
N MET A 1 -23.27 12.43 -25.17
CA MET A 1 -23.39 11.22 -24.32
C MET A 1 -22.54 10.02 -24.74
N SER A 2 -22.26 9.76 -26.04
CA SER A 2 -21.47 8.59 -26.49
C SER A 2 -19.99 8.56 -26.02
N SER A 3 -19.31 9.72 -25.98
CA SER A 3 -17.88 9.78 -25.58
C SER A 3 -17.62 9.42 -24.10
N PHE A 4 -18.48 9.86 -23.18
CA PHE A 4 -18.29 9.61 -21.74
C PHE A 4 -18.42 8.12 -21.41
N LEU A 5 -19.34 7.41 -22.07
CA LEU A 5 -19.52 5.97 -21.91
C LEU A 5 -18.29 5.19 -22.38
N ARG A 6 -17.66 5.63 -23.48
CA ARG A 6 -16.41 5.03 -24.00
C ARG A 6 -15.24 5.24 -23.05
N CYS A 7 -15.10 6.43 -22.47
CA CYS A 7 -14.07 6.70 -21.45
C CYS A 7 -14.25 5.83 -20.21
N PHE A 8 -15.50 5.65 -19.75
CA PHE A 8 -15.80 4.77 -18.62
C PHE A 8 -15.43 3.31 -18.90
N LEU A 9 -15.78 2.79 -20.08
CA LEU A 9 -15.40 1.45 -20.52
C LEU A 9 -13.88 1.28 -20.62
N LEU A 10 -13.15 2.29 -21.10
CA LEU A 10 -11.69 2.24 -21.18
C LEU A 10 -11.06 2.22 -19.79
N LEU A 11 -11.54 3.04 -18.85
CA LEU A 11 -11.04 3.08 -17.48
C LEU A 11 -11.26 1.77 -16.74
N THR A 12 -12.44 1.14 -16.89
CA THR A 12 -12.70 -0.16 -16.27
C THR A 12 -11.81 -1.24 -16.89
N LEU A 13 -11.65 -1.26 -18.22
CA LEU A 13 -10.81 -2.24 -18.91
C LEU A 13 -9.33 -2.15 -18.49
N VAL A 14 -8.79 -0.93 -18.36
CA VAL A 14 -7.41 -0.70 -17.89
C VAL A 14 -7.21 -1.20 -16.45
N ASN A 15 -8.19 -0.98 -15.57
CA ASN A 15 -8.14 -1.51 -14.20
C ASN A 15 -8.18 -3.04 -14.16
N PHE A 16 -9.00 -3.68 -15.00
CA PHE A 16 -9.05 -5.14 -15.11
C PHE A 16 -7.73 -5.72 -15.63
N LEU A 17 -7.12 -5.09 -16.65
CA LEU A 17 -5.82 -5.50 -17.18
C LEU A 17 -4.70 -5.35 -16.14
N ALA A 18 -4.69 -4.24 -15.38
CA ALA A 18 -3.73 -4.03 -14.30
C ALA A 18 -3.87 -5.08 -13.19
N ALA A 19 -5.09 -5.43 -12.80
CA ALA A 19 -5.35 -6.48 -11.82
C ALA A 19 -4.90 -7.87 -12.33
N ALA A 20 -5.15 -8.18 -13.60
CA ALA A 20 -4.72 -9.44 -14.22
C ALA A 20 -3.18 -9.56 -14.33
N GLN A 21 -2.47 -8.45 -14.54
CA GLN A 21 -1.00 -8.44 -14.56
C GLN A 21 -0.39 -8.65 -13.17
N SER A 22 -0.97 -8.06 -12.11
CA SER A 22 -0.54 -8.32 -10.73
C SER A 22 -0.68 -9.81 -10.36
N SER A 23 -1.74 -10.47 -10.85
CA SER A 23 -1.92 -11.93 -10.72
C SER A 23 -0.79 -12.75 -11.37
N ARG A 24 -0.32 -12.39 -12.56
CA ARG A 24 0.80 -13.11 -13.23
C ARG A 24 2.14 -12.93 -12.52
N GLN A 25 2.39 -11.77 -11.90
CA GLN A 25 3.64 -11.50 -11.20
C GLN A 25 3.78 -12.31 -9.89
N ARG A 26 2.64 -12.68 -9.27
CA ARG A 26 2.58 -13.59 -8.11
C ARG A 26 3.21 -14.98 -8.35
N ASN A 27 3.39 -15.41 -9.60
CA ASN A 27 3.97 -16.71 -9.92
C ASN A 27 5.47 -16.82 -9.54
N SER A 28 6.15 -15.67 -9.32
CA SER A 28 7.51 -15.61 -8.79
C SER A 28 7.60 -15.76 -7.26
N GLY A 29 6.45 -15.71 -6.56
CA GLY A 29 6.40 -15.60 -5.11
C GLY A 29 6.88 -14.26 -4.55
N LEU A 30 7.16 -13.27 -5.41
CA LEU A 30 7.56 -11.92 -5.04
C LEU A 30 6.39 -10.94 -5.16
N VAL A 31 6.38 -9.94 -4.28
CA VAL A 31 5.46 -8.81 -4.27
C VAL A 31 6.24 -7.51 -4.45
N ARG A 32 5.62 -6.53 -5.12
CA ARG A 32 6.15 -5.17 -5.20
C ARG A 32 5.79 -4.41 -3.93
N CYS A 33 6.70 -3.62 -3.37
CA CYS A 33 6.51 -2.91 -2.11
C CYS A 33 6.82 -1.43 -2.29
N GLN A 34 6.21 -0.59 -1.46
CA GLN A 34 6.62 0.81 -1.33
C GLN A 34 7.93 0.85 -0.51
N LYS A 35 8.91 1.61 -0.99
CA LYS A 35 10.18 1.84 -0.31
C LYS A 35 10.29 3.32 0.03
N GLU A 36 10.46 3.63 1.30
CA GLU A 36 10.63 4.99 1.80
C GLU A 36 11.92 5.05 2.63
N ILE A 37 12.85 5.90 2.19
CA ILE A 37 14.11 6.19 2.89
C ILE A 37 14.22 7.71 2.97
N GLY A 38 14.00 8.26 4.18
CA GLY A 38 13.90 9.71 4.36
C GLY A 38 12.78 10.28 3.48
N SER A 39 13.09 11.29 2.67
CA SER A 39 12.15 11.92 1.74
C SER A 39 12.01 11.19 0.38
N SER A 40 12.80 10.15 0.13
CA SER A 40 12.77 9.43 -1.14
C SER A 40 11.73 8.31 -1.12
N VAL A 41 10.80 8.36 -2.08
CA VAL A 41 9.78 7.33 -2.31
C VAL A 41 10.10 6.57 -3.59
N SER A 42 10.23 5.26 -3.49
CA SER A 42 10.50 4.36 -4.62
C SER A 42 9.74 3.03 -4.45
N SER A 43 9.99 2.07 -5.34
CA SER A 43 9.45 0.72 -5.22
C SER A 43 10.58 -0.31 -5.22
N CYS A 44 10.33 -1.47 -4.60
CA CYS A 44 11.22 -2.62 -4.66
C CYS A 44 10.42 -3.92 -4.70
N GLN A 45 11.07 -5.04 -5.00
CA GLN A 45 10.43 -6.36 -5.05
C GLN A 45 11.08 -7.30 -4.03
N GLY A 46 10.26 -8.05 -3.32
CA GLY A 46 10.72 -9.05 -2.35
C GLY A 46 9.61 -10.01 -1.98
N LYS A 47 9.91 -11.00 -1.15
CA LYS A 47 8.92 -11.99 -0.72
C LYS A 47 7.87 -11.40 0.24
N TYR A 48 8.26 -10.38 1.00
CA TYR A 48 7.39 -9.64 1.91
C TYR A 48 7.66 -8.14 1.84
N CYS A 49 6.63 -7.34 2.10
CA CYS A 49 6.74 -5.91 2.33
C CYS A 49 6.72 -5.62 3.83
N TYR A 50 7.46 -4.61 4.25
CA TYR A 50 7.46 -4.16 5.64
C TYR A 50 7.17 -2.67 5.78
N LYS A 51 6.60 -2.32 6.93
CA LYS A 51 6.44 -0.95 7.42
C LYS A 51 6.85 -0.94 8.89
N MET A 52 7.88 -0.17 9.21
CA MET A 52 8.34 0.07 10.57
C MET A 52 7.95 1.49 10.97
N HIS A 53 7.48 1.63 12.20
CA HIS A 53 7.24 2.91 12.86
C HIS A 53 8.09 2.93 14.12
N THR A 54 9.08 3.81 14.13
CA THR A 54 9.96 4.03 15.27
C THR A 54 9.53 5.33 15.93
N PRO A 55 9.09 5.30 17.21
CA PRO A 55 8.84 6.53 17.94
C PRO A 55 10.16 7.30 18.06
N ASP A 56 10.12 8.59 17.76
CA ASP A 56 11.27 9.48 17.80
C ASP A 56 10.83 10.75 18.54
N ASP A 57 11.50 11.07 19.65
CA ASP A 57 11.16 12.20 20.51
C ASP A 57 11.33 13.55 19.78
N THR A 58 12.05 13.57 18.66
CA THR A 58 12.29 14.79 17.87
C THR A 58 11.23 15.06 16.81
N THR A 59 10.40 14.06 16.45
CA THR A 59 9.36 14.19 15.42
C THR A 59 8.01 13.72 15.94
N ARG A 60 6.98 14.59 15.88
CA ARG A 60 5.65 14.35 16.46
C ARG A 60 4.97 13.06 15.97
N ASP A 61 5.33 12.60 14.78
CA ASP A 61 4.74 11.43 14.12
C ASP A 61 5.69 10.23 14.03
N GLY A 62 6.90 10.32 14.60
CA GLY A 62 7.93 9.28 14.54
C GLY A 62 8.54 9.05 13.14
N ILE A 63 9.52 8.17 13.06
CA ILE A 63 10.19 7.80 11.81
C ILE A 63 9.49 6.57 11.20
N VAL A 64 8.98 6.73 9.98
CA VAL A 64 8.41 5.63 9.20
C VAL A 64 9.41 5.14 8.18
N LYS A 65 9.71 3.84 8.20
CA LYS A 65 10.55 3.17 7.19
C LYS A 65 9.75 2.09 6.48
N LYS A 66 9.78 2.09 5.15
CA LYS A 66 9.10 1.07 4.33
C LYS A 66 10.07 0.42 3.37
N GLY A 67 9.83 -0.85 3.04
CA GLY A 67 10.59 -1.55 2.03
C GLY A 67 10.11 -2.99 1.79
N CYS A 68 11.01 -3.78 1.21
CA CYS A 68 10.83 -5.19 0.91
C CYS A 68 11.91 -6.02 1.61
N MET A 69 11.59 -7.27 1.93
CA MET A 69 12.48 -8.26 2.51
C MET A 69 12.24 -9.63 1.86
N ASN A 70 13.26 -10.47 1.88
CA ASN A 70 13.19 -11.83 1.32
C ASN A 70 13.02 -12.91 2.40
N ALA A 71 13.31 -12.59 3.65
CA ALA A 71 13.10 -13.43 4.83
C ALA A 71 12.47 -12.60 5.93
N ALA A 72 11.61 -13.23 6.73
CA ALA A 72 11.04 -12.65 7.95
C ALA A 72 11.61 -13.43 9.14
N ASP A 73 12.03 -12.72 10.20
CA ASP A 73 12.53 -13.38 11.41
C ASP A 73 11.43 -14.22 12.06
N ALA A 74 11.80 -15.26 12.81
CA ALA A 74 10.85 -16.18 13.45
C ALA A 74 9.82 -15.50 14.37
N GLN A 75 10.13 -14.30 14.88
CA GLN A 75 9.23 -13.50 15.73
C GLN A 75 8.27 -12.60 14.93
N THR A 76 8.36 -12.61 13.60
CA THR A 76 7.58 -11.72 12.72
C THR A 76 6.42 -12.47 12.11
N GLU A 77 5.21 -12.18 12.58
CA GLU A 77 4.01 -12.72 11.96
C GLU A 77 3.63 -11.91 10.72
N VAL A 78 3.58 -12.58 9.57
CA VAL A 78 3.08 -12.00 8.32
C VAL A 78 1.59 -11.75 8.43
N GLY A 79 1.14 -10.56 8.04
CA GLY A 79 -0.24 -10.10 8.17
C GLY A 79 -0.54 -9.39 9.51
N LYS A 80 0.44 -9.26 10.40
CA LYS A 80 0.28 -8.56 11.68
C LYS A 80 1.40 -7.54 11.91
N CYS A 81 1.12 -6.63 12.84
CA CYS A 81 2.10 -5.69 13.38
C CYS A 81 2.60 -6.21 14.72
N THR A 82 3.91 -6.37 14.83
CA THR A 82 4.60 -6.82 16.03
C THR A 82 5.35 -5.65 16.64
N ARG A 83 5.31 -5.51 17.97
CA ARG A 83 6.20 -4.57 18.67
C ARG A 83 7.52 -5.26 18.94
N ARG A 84 8.63 -4.63 18.54
CA ARG A 84 9.98 -5.09 18.83
C ARG A 84 10.66 -4.13 19.79
N PRO A 85 11.35 -4.62 20.84
CA PRO A 85 12.12 -3.76 21.71
C PRO A 85 13.33 -3.19 20.97
N LEU A 86 13.66 -1.92 21.22
CA LEU A 86 14.88 -1.28 20.72
C LEU A 86 15.99 -1.44 21.76
N GLU A 87 17.25 -1.58 21.31
CA GLU A 87 18.41 -1.72 22.21
C GLU A 87 18.62 -0.50 23.12
N GLU A 88 18.27 0.69 22.66
CA GLU A 88 18.40 1.96 23.40
C GLU A 88 17.22 2.25 24.35
N GLY A 89 16.28 1.31 24.47
CA GLY A 89 15.01 1.51 25.18
C GLY A 89 13.91 1.98 24.23
N GLY A 90 12.67 1.56 24.50
CA GLY A 90 11.52 1.82 23.64
C GLY A 90 11.08 0.61 22.81
N SER A 91 10.08 0.80 21.96
CA SER A 91 9.55 -0.25 21.08
C SER A 91 9.25 0.30 19.69
N GLU A 92 9.75 -0.36 18.65
CA GLU A 92 9.34 -0.13 17.28
C GLU A 92 8.12 -1.00 16.94
N LEU A 93 7.20 -0.46 16.12
CA LEU A 93 6.09 -1.24 15.58
C LEU A 93 6.42 -1.65 14.14
N MET A 94 6.54 -2.95 13.91
CA MET A 94 6.88 -3.51 12.61
C MET A 94 5.72 -4.35 12.07
N CYS A 95 5.17 -3.94 10.93
CA CYS A 95 4.13 -4.66 10.19
C CYS A 95 4.74 -5.32 8.95
N VAL A 96 4.42 -6.58 8.70
CA VAL A 96 4.86 -7.33 7.50
C VAL A 96 3.65 -7.89 6.77
N CYS A 97 3.64 -7.78 5.44
CA CYS A 97 2.55 -8.27 4.59
C CYS A 97 3.08 -8.82 3.26
N ASN A 98 2.36 -9.76 2.66
CA ASN A 98 2.65 -10.29 1.32
C ASN A 98 1.39 -10.60 0.51
N GLU A 99 0.25 -10.11 0.97
CA GLU A 99 -1.05 -10.42 0.38
C GLU A 99 -1.28 -9.73 -0.96
N ARG A 100 -0.66 -8.57 -1.21
CA ARG A 100 -0.76 -7.85 -2.49
C ARG A 100 0.45 -6.95 -2.73
N ASP A 101 0.62 -6.56 -3.98
CA ASP A 101 1.53 -5.47 -4.32
C ASP A 101 1.17 -4.20 -3.54
N PHE A 102 2.19 -3.53 -3.04
CA PHE A 102 2.13 -2.31 -2.25
C PHE A 102 1.27 -2.45 -0.98
N CYS A 103 1.16 -3.64 -0.39
CA CYS A 103 0.40 -3.85 0.85
C CYS A 103 0.91 -2.99 2.03
N ASN A 104 2.19 -2.58 2.00
CA ASN A 104 2.79 -1.70 3.01
C ASN A 104 2.56 -0.19 2.73
N SER A 105 1.89 0.16 1.63
CA SER A 105 1.40 1.51 1.42
C SER A 105 0.15 1.75 2.26
N SER A 106 0.02 2.95 2.84
CA SER A 106 -1.25 3.35 3.43
C SER A 106 -2.26 3.48 2.29
N VAL A 107 -3.23 2.58 2.23
CA VAL A 107 -4.42 2.85 1.43
C VAL A 107 -5.04 4.09 2.04
N VAL A 108 -5.04 5.20 1.30
CA VAL A 108 -5.99 6.26 1.60
C VAL A 108 -7.35 5.58 1.44
N ASN A 109 -8.00 5.25 2.57
CA ASN A 109 -9.38 4.76 2.56
C ASN A 109 -10.25 5.93 2.09
N ILE A 110 -10.22 6.22 0.80
CA ILE A 110 -11.27 6.97 0.14
C ILE A 110 -12.45 6.02 0.19
N SER A 111 -13.31 6.23 1.18
CA SER A 111 -14.55 5.47 1.32
C SER A 111 -15.25 5.48 -0.02
N THR A 112 -15.66 4.30 -0.49
CA THR A 112 -16.44 4.14 -1.73
C THR A 112 -17.67 5.05 -1.78
N SER A 113 -18.20 5.42 -0.61
CA SER A 113 -19.25 6.45 -0.44
C SER A 113 -18.85 7.84 -0.93
N VAL A 114 -17.59 8.26 -0.78
CA VAL A 114 -17.09 9.56 -1.27
C VAL A 114 -17.00 9.55 -2.80
N LEU A 115 -16.54 8.44 -3.39
CA LEU A 115 -16.49 8.29 -4.85
C LEU A 115 -17.90 8.28 -5.46
N LEU A 116 -18.85 7.58 -4.82
CA LEU A 116 -20.25 7.58 -5.25
C LEU A 116 -20.89 8.95 -5.10
N ALA A 117 -20.63 9.68 -4.01
CA ALA A 117 -21.15 11.02 -3.79
C ALA A 117 -20.63 12.02 -4.84
N ILE A 118 -19.34 11.98 -5.17
CA ILE A 118 -18.76 12.80 -6.24
C ILE A 118 -19.42 12.45 -7.59
N PHE A 119 -19.62 11.16 -7.86
CA PHE A 119 -20.26 10.71 -9.10
C PHE A 119 -21.71 11.21 -9.21
N SER A 120 -22.51 11.07 -8.15
CA SER A 120 -23.88 11.59 -8.09
C SER A 120 -23.93 13.12 -8.26
N LEU A 121 -23.01 13.85 -7.63
CA LEU A 121 -22.94 15.31 -7.75
C LEU A 121 -22.57 15.75 -9.17
N THR A 122 -21.64 15.05 -9.82
CA THR A 122 -21.26 15.35 -11.21
C THR A 122 -22.41 15.10 -12.19
N ILE A 123 -23.22 14.06 -11.99
CA ILE A 123 -24.41 13.79 -12.82
C ILE A 123 -25.46 14.89 -12.62
N ALA A 124 -25.70 15.31 -11.37
CA ALA A 124 -26.68 16.35 -11.06
C ALA A 124 -26.30 17.75 -11.61
N LEU A 125 -25.01 18.04 -11.77
CA LEU A 125 -24.51 19.28 -12.37
C LEU A 125 -24.45 19.25 -13.92
N LEU A 126 -24.54 18.06 -14.52
CA LEU A 126 -24.53 17.85 -15.97
C LEU A 126 -25.92 17.70 -16.59
N LEU A 127 -26.97 17.59 -15.76
CA LEU A 127 -28.39 17.61 -16.10
C LEU A 127 -28.98 19.00 -15.87
#